data_AF-A0A2E0SA40-F1
#
_entry.id   AF-A0A2E0SA40-F1
#
_cell.length_a   1.000
_cell.length_b   1.000
_cell.length_c   1.000
_cell.angle_alpha   90.00
_cell.angle_beta   90.00
_cell.angle_gamma   90.00
#
_symmetry.space_group_name_H-M   'P 1'
#
loop_
_entity.id
_entity.type
_entity.pdbx_description
1 polymer ?
#
loop_
_entity_poly.entity_id
_entity_poly.type
_entity_poly.pdbx_seq_one_letter_code
_entity_poly.pdbx_strand_id
1 'polypeptide(L)'
;MRGELKNYQNQISKFELGEQEYITKLDAQGRELNEQSQVILTKDQAIKHGLLEIDRLKKVQSQVKVITRTQVDSILIPFIDSVDKPILVVDSINYLPIPKSFSLTDKWYSFDGVINKQGILMDSISFVNDIRITLGYKKQPFIKDLFSKPIPIVDVLNQNPYTEVTGLQNVVIEERKKFYHKKGFWAGVGFVGGIFVATQLK
;
A
#
# COMPACT_ATOMS: atom_id res chain seq x y z
N MET A 1 -8.44 19.45 25.00
CA MET A 1 -9.47 19.41 23.93
C MET A 1 -9.10 20.21 22.69
N ARG A 2 -8.75 21.50 22.75
CA ARG A 2 -8.43 22.30 21.54
C ARG A 2 -7.27 21.75 20.68
N GLY A 3 -6.21 21.20 21.29
CA GLY A 3 -5.05 20.67 20.56
C GLY A 3 -5.30 19.35 19.82
N GLU A 4 -6.08 18.44 20.41
CA GLU A 4 -6.46 17.16 19.78
C GLU A 4 -7.36 17.39 18.56
N LEU A 5 -8.28 18.37 18.67
CA LEU A 5 -9.20 18.72 17.59
C LEU A 5 -8.47 19.34 16.39
N LYS A 6 -7.49 20.22 16.65
CA LYS A 6 -6.63 20.80 15.60
C LYS A 6 -5.75 19.75 14.93
N ASN A 7 -5.16 18.82 15.70
CA ASN A 7 -4.36 17.73 15.13
C ASN A 7 -5.24 16.83 14.24
N TYR A 8 -6.41 16.45 14.72
CA TYR A 8 -7.38 15.68 13.95
C TYR A 8 -7.80 16.40 12.66
N GLN A 9 -8.16 17.69 12.72
CA GLN A 9 -8.49 18.48 11.52
C GLN A 9 -7.34 18.49 10.51
N ASN A 10 -6.10 18.62 10.97
CA ASN A 10 -4.92 18.54 10.11
C ASN A 10 -4.69 17.14 9.50
N GLN A 11 -5.08 16.06 10.20
CA GLN A 11 -4.98 14.69 9.66
C GLN A 11 -6.07 14.42 8.63
N ILE A 12 -7.29 14.94 8.86
CA ILE A 12 -8.41 14.83 7.93
C ILE A 12 -8.23 15.72 6.71
N SER A 13 -7.68 16.92 6.84
CA SER A 13 -7.39 17.78 5.69
C SER A 13 -6.39 17.14 4.72
N LYS A 14 -5.43 16.34 5.24
CA LYS A 14 -4.52 15.54 4.42
C LYS A 14 -5.21 14.40 3.67
N PHE A 15 -6.40 14.00 4.12
CA PHE A 15 -7.20 12.93 3.54
C PHE A 15 -8.22 13.48 2.52
N GLU A 16 -8.85 14.62 2.81
CA GLU A 16 -9.94 15.21 2.00
C GLU A 16 -9.49 15.94 0.72
N LEU A 17 -8.19 16.23 0.55
CA LEU A 17 -7.66 16.95 -0.63
C LEU A 17 -7.68 16.15 -1.94
N GLY A 18 -8.37 15.00 -1.99
CA GLY A 18 -8.51 14.14 -3.17
C GLY A 18 -7.51 12.98 -3.12
N GLU A 19 -8.02 11.76 -3.34
CA GLU A 19 -7.34 10.46 -3.29
C GLU A 19 -5.85 10.50 -2.93
N GLN A 20 -5.60 10.85 -1.67
CA GLN A 20 -4.37 10.61 -0.95
C GLN A 20 -3.09 10.86 -1.79
N GLU A 21 -2.84 12.11 -2.18
CA GLU A 21 -1.62 12.51 -2.90
C GLU A 21 -0.38 11.81 -2.30
N TYR A 22 0.15 10.85 -3.05
CA TYR A 22 1.44 10.22 -2.80
C TYR A 22 2.40 10.67 -3.89
N ILE A 23 3.67 10.75 -3.54
CA ILE A 23 4.70 11.19 -4.46
C ILE A 23 5.29 9.94 -5.10
N THR A 24 5.07 9.76 -6.39
CA THR A 24 5.75 8.75 -7.19
C THR A 24 7.13 9.25 -7.61
N LYS A 25 8.15 8.43 -7.39
CA LYS A 25 9.54 8.67 -7.77
C LYS A 25 10.11 7.39 -8.36
N LEU A 26 11.16 7.52 -9.16
CA LEU A 26 12.02 6.39 -9.50
C LEU A 26 13.16 6.34 -8.50
N ASP A 27 13.45 5.15 -7.99
CA ASP A 27 14.63 4.93 -7.16
C ASP A 27 15.91 4.87 -8.01
N ALA A 28 17.06 4.69 -7.36
CA ALA A 28 18.36 4.63 -8.03
C ALA A 28 18.49 3.47 -9.03
N GLN A 29 17.60 2.47 -8.96
CA GLN A 29 17.54 1.32 -9.85
C GLN A 29 16.44 1.45 -10.91
N GLY A 30 15.76 2.59 -11.00
CA GLY A 30 14.67 2.83 -11.96
C GLY A 30 13.34 2.17 -11.58
N ARG A 31 13.15 1.77 -10.32
CA ARG A 31 11.91 1.15 -9.83
C ARG A 31 10.96 2.21 -9.27
N GLU A 32 9.66 1.94 -9.34
CA GLU A 32 8.63 2.85 -8.84
C GLU A 32 8.57 2.83 -7.31
N LEU A 33 8.77 4.00 -6.71
CA LEU A 33 8.70 4.27 -5.29
C LEU A 33 7.60 5.30 -5.03
N ASN A 34 6.57 4.89 -4.29
CA ASN A 34 5.45 5.73 -3.90
C ASN A 34 5.57 6.10 -2.43
N GLU A 35 5.72 7.39 -2.13
CA GLU A 35 5.92 7.92 -0.78
C GLU A 35 4.68 8.69 -0.32
N GLN A 36 4.15 8.37 0.87
CA GLN A 36 3.01 9.05 1.45
C GLN A 36 3.21 9.34 2.94
N SER A 37 2.72 10.48 3.42
CA SER A 37 2.71 10.75 4.86
C SER A 37 1.74 9.83 5.60
N GLN A 38 2.11 9.40 6.81
CA GLN A 38 1.22 8.58 7.62
C GLN A 38 0.04 9.38 8.18
N VAL A 39 -1.16 8.80 8.08
CA VAL A 39 -2.36 9.33 8.74
C VAL A 39 -2.48 8.71 10.12
N ILE A 40 -2.39 9.51 11.18
CA ILE A 40 -2.42 9.01 12.56
C ILE A 40 -3.77 9.37 13.17
N LEU A 41 -4.56 8.35 13.50
CA LEU A 41 -5.91 8.50 14.03
C LEU A 41 -6.20 7.52 15.16
N THR A 42 -7.20 7.84 15.98
CA THR A 42 -7.74 6.85 16.92
C THR A 42 -8.57 5.81 16.17
N LYS A 43 -8.71 4.60 16.72
CA LYS A 43 -9.47 3.51 16.08
C LYS A 43 -10.86 3.96 15.61
N ASP A 44 -11.62 4.65 16.48
CA ASP A 44 -12.97 5.11 16.16
C ASP A 44 -12.98 6.11 15.00
N GLN A 45 -11.98 6.99 14.92
CA GLN A 45 -11.85 7.95 13.82
C GLN A 45 -11.48 7.25 12.51
N ALA A 46 -10.55 6.29 12.56
CA ALA A 46 -10.14 5.53 11.39
C ALA A 46 -11.30 4.72 10.79
N ILE A 47 -12.13 4.09 11.64
CA ILE A 47 -13.33 3.37 11.20
C ILE A 47 -14.36 4.34 10.63
N LYS A 48 -14.63 5.45 11.33
CA LYS A 48 -15.60 6.47 10.88
C LYS A 48 -15.30 6.99 9.47
N HIS A 49 -14.02 7.06 9.10
CA HIS A 49 -13.56 7.57 7.79
C HIS A 49 -13.19 6.46 6.80
N GLY A 50 -13.52 5.20 7.08
CA GLY A 50 -13.24 4.08 6.17
C GLY A 50 -11.75 3.77 5.96
N LEU A 51 -10.86 4.29 6.81
CA LEU A 51 -9.41 4.05 6.74
C LEU A 51 -9.01 2.71 7.37
N LEU A 52 -9.83 2.19 8.29
CA LEU A 52 -9.62 0.91 8.94
C LEU A 52 -10.79 -0.02 8.63
N GLU A 53 -10.52 -1.04 7.82
CA GLU A 53 -11.52 -2.01 7.35
C GLU A 53 -11.55 -3.29 8.22
N ILE A 54 -10.49 -3.54 9.01
CA ILE A 54 -10.32 -4.81 9.74
C ILE A 54 -10.96 -4.75 11.14
N ASP A 55 -12.02 -5.53 11.32
CA ASP A 55 -12.74 -5.71 12.60
C ASP A 55 -12.28 -6.96 13.40
N ARG A 56 -11.76 -7.99 12.72
CA ARG A 56 -11.34 -9.28 13.32
C ARG A 56 -10.14 -9.19 14.26
N LEU A 57 -9.31 -8.15 14.16
CA LEU A 57 -8.11 -7.99 14.96
C LEU A 57 -8.41 -7.19 16.24
N LYS A 58 -8.14 -7.78 17.41
CA LYS A 58 -8.36 -7.14 18.71
C LYS A 58 -7.56 -5.84 18.87
N LYS A 59 -6.35 -5.79 18.30
CA LYS A 59 -5.45 -4.63 18.34
C LYS A 59 -4.81 -4.44 16.96
N VAL A 60 -5.19 -3.37 16.28
CA VAL A 60 -4.56 -2.94 15.02
C VAL A 60 -3.60 -1.80 15.33
N GLN A 61 -2.36 -1.92 14.88
CA GLN A 61 -1.34 -0.87 15.02
C GLN A 61 -1.31 0.04 13.80
N SER A 62 -1.40 -0.54 12.61
CA SER A 62 -1.46 0.18 11.35
C SER A 62 -2.13 -0.67 10.27
N GLN A 63 -2.65 0.01 9.24
CA GLN A 63 -3.13 -0.60 8.02
C GLN A 63 -2.63 0.22 6.83
N VAL A 64 -2.16 -0.46 5.79
CA VAL A 64 -1.81 0.12 4.50
C VAL A 64 -2.60 -0.63 3.43
N LYS A 65 -3.31 0.10 2.58
CA LYS A 65 -4.04 -0.37 1.42
C LYS A 65 -3.36 0.19 0.18
N VAL A 66 -2.98 -0.71 -0.71
CA VAL A 66 -2.32 -0.38 -1.98
C VAL A 66 -3.19 -0.92 -3.10
N ILE A 67 -3.55 -0.06 -4.04
CA ILE A 67 -4.27 -0.41 -5.26
C ILE A 67 -3.26 -0.35 -6.40
N THR A 68 -3.12 -1.45 -7.11
CA THR A 68 -2.19 -1.55 -8.23
C THR A 68 -2.91 -1.92 -9.51
N ARG A 69 -2.38 -1.47 -10.64
CA ARG A 69 -2.83 -1.87 -11.97
C ARG A 69 -1.67 -2.52 -12.68
N THR A 70 -1.83 -3.78 -13.10
CA THR A 70 -0.87 -4.47 -13.96
C THR A 70 -1.36 -4.41 -15.40
N GLN A 71 -0.56 -3.86 -16.29
CA GLN A 71 -0.82 -3.79 -17.72
C GLN A 71 0.35 -4.37 -18.50
N VAL A 72 0.05 -5.40 -19.27
CA VAL A 72 0.99 -6.02 -20.19
C VAL A 72 0.51 -5.70 -21.60
N ASP A 73 1.27 -4.88 -22.31
CA ASP A 73 0.93 -4.46 -23.67
C ASP A 73 1.67 -5.31 -24.70
N SER A 74 0.91 -5.83 -25.66
CA SER A 74 1.36 -6.39 -26.93
C SER A 74 2.63 -7.26 -26.85
N ILE A 75 2.47 -8.52 -26.46
CA ILE A 75 3.58 -9.47 -26.48
C ILE A 75 3.45 -10.43 -27.65
N LEU A 76 4.54 -10.55 -28.42
CA LEU A 76 4.67 -11.55 -29.46
C LEU A 76 5.10 -12.88 -28.82
N ILE A 77 4.25 -13.90 -28.93
CA ILE A 77 4.61 -15.27 -28.58
C ILE A 77 4.96 -16.00 -29.88
N PRO A 78 6.26 -16.21 -30.18
CA PRO A 78 6.63 -16.97 -31.34
C PRO A 78 6.23 -18.44 -31.13
N PHE A 79 5.77 -19.08 -32.20
CA PHE A 79 5.57 -20.52 -32.17
C PHE A 79 6.92 -21.23 -32.09
N ILE A 80 7.21 -21.90 -30.97
CA ILE A 80 8.43 -22.69 -30.79
C ILE A 80 8.15 -24.08 -31.33
N ASP A 81 8.76 -24.44 -32.46
CA ASP A 81 8.67 -25.79 -33.00
C ASP A 81 9.84 -26.65 -32.56
N SER A 82 9.53 -27.72 -31.84
CA SER A 82 10.31 -28.94 -31.95
C SER A 82 9.95 -29.63 -33.26
N VAL A 83 10.78 -29.36 -34.28
CA VAL A 83 10.97 -30.15 -35.52
C VAL A 83 9.97 -29.88 -36.67
N ASP A 84 10.56 -29.39 -37.78
CA ASP A 84 10.07 -29.37 -39.16
C ASP A 84 8.78 -28.60 -39.51
N LYS A 85 9.01 -27.36 -39.99
CA LYS A 85 8.10 -26.47 -40.74
C LYS A 85 6.98 -25.80 -39.91
N PRO A 86 7.23 -24.60 -39.35
CA PRO A 86 6.21 -23.79 -38.66
C PRO A 86 5.02 -23.39 -39.52
N ILE A 87 5.23 -23.43 -40.84
CA ILE A 87 4.33 -22.92 -41.85
C ILE A 87 4.30 -23.96 -42.97
N LEU A 88 3.13 -24.55 -43.22
CA LEU A 88 2.92 -25.31 -44.43
C LEU A 88 2.80 -24.30 -45.57
N VAL A 89 3.70 -24.38 -46.55
CA VAL A 89 3.59 -23.57 -47.78
C VAL A 89 2.86 -24.43 -48.81
N VAL A 90 1.61 -24.11 -49.08
CA VAL A 90 0.83 -24.72 -50.17
C VAL A 90 0.48 -23.61 -51.14
N ASP A 91 0.90 -23.75 -52.41
CA ASP A 91 0.64 -22.78 -53.48
C ASP A 91 1.05 -21.33 -53.13
N SER A 92 2.24 -21.17 -52.55
CA SER A 92 2.77 -19.87 -52.06
C SER A 92 1.98 -19.22 -50.90
N ILE A 93 1.05 -19.95 -50.29
CA ILE A 93 0.29 -19.51 -49.11
C ILE A 93 0.82 -20.22 -47.86
N ASN A 94 0.99 -19.44 -46.79
CA ASN A 94 1.49 -19.88 -45.50
C ASN A 94 0.34 -20.31 -44.57
N TYR A 95 0.33 -21.59 -44.15
CA TYR A 95 -0.67 -22.12 -43.22
C TYR A 95 -0.04 -22.50 -41.88
N LEU A 96 -0.69 -22.12 -40.78
CA LEU A 96 -0.33 -22.53 -39.42
C LEU A 96 -1.07 -23.83 -39.07
N PRO A 97 -0.37 -24.95 -38.82
CA PRO A 97 -1.02 -26.18 -38.37
C PRO A 97 -1.61 -25.98 -36.97
N ILE A 98 -2.85 -26.41 -36.77
CA ILE A 98 -3.59 -26.38 -35.50
C ILE A 98 -4.17 -27.77 -35.17
N PRO A 99 -4.27 -28.17 -33.89
CA PRO A 99 -4.02 -27.36 -32.70
C PRO A 99 -2.54 -27.13 -32.43
N LYS A 100 -2.21 -25.95 -31.88
CA LYS A 100 -0.83 -25.58 -31.55
C LYS A 100 -0.75 -24.90 -30.19
N SER A 101 0.03 -25.45 -29.28
CA SER A 101 0.30 -24.85 -27.99
C SER A 101 1.29 -23.69 -28.12
N PHE A 102 1.14 -22.70 -27.25
CA PHE A 102 2.11 -21.64 -27.05
C PHE A 102 2.36 -21.48 -25.55
N SER A 103 3.57 -21.05 -25.22
CA SER A 103 3.96 -20.74 -23.85
C SER A 103 4.89 -19.54 -23.90
N LEU A 104 4.65 -18.60 -23.01
CA LEU A 104 5.49 -17.46 -22.76
C LEU A 104 5.73 -17.37 -21.26
N THR A 105 7.01 -17.41 -20.89
CA THR A 105 7.43 -17.23 -19.50
C THR A 105 8.38 -16.06 -19.42
N ASP A 106 7.97 -15.03 -18.68
CA ASP A 106 8.79 -13.91 -18.26
C ASP A 106 8.94 -13.95 -16.73
N LYS A 107 9.84 -13.12 -16.17
CA LYS A 107 9.97 -12.97 -14.72
C LYS A 107 8.66 -12.50 -14.06
N TRP A 108 7.90 -11.64 -14.72
CA TRP A 108 6.75 -10.94 -14.11
C TRP A 108 5.40 -11.49 -14.52
N TYR A 109 5.35 -12.31 -15.56
CA TYR A 109 4.12 -12.91 -16.05
C TYR A 109 4.40 -14.21 -16.79
N SER A 110 3.38 -15.06 -16.89
CA SER A 110 3.38 -16.18 -17.82
C SER A 110 2.03 -16.35 -18.48
N PHE A 111 2.05 -16.82 -19.73
CA PHE A 111 0.87 -17.14 -20.53
C PHE A 111 1.09 -18.47 -21.21
N ASP A 112 0.17 -19.40 -21.03
CA ASP A 112 0.16 -20.68 -21.73
C ASP A 112 -1.21 -20.91 -22.33
N GLY A 113 -1.25 -21.53 -23.50
CA GLY A 113 -2.51 -21.82 -24.15
C GLY A 113 -2.36 -22.65 -25.41
N VAL A 114 -3.50 -22.91 -26.03
CA VAL A 114 -3.61 -23.68 -27.26
C VAL A 114 -4.48 -22.94 -28.27
N ILE A 115 -3.95 -22.79 -29.47
CA ILE A 115 -4.71 -22.34 -30.63
C ILE A 115 -5.36 -23.57 -31.26
N ASN A 116 -6.67 -23.50 -31.52
CA ASN A 116 -7.43 -24.55 -32.20
C ASN A 116 -8.34 -23.94 -33.28
N LYS A 117 -9.21 -24.76 -33.90
CA LYS A 117 -10.10 -24.31 -34.98
C LYS A 117 -11.17 -23.32 -34.51
N GLN A 118 -11.48 -23.33 -33.21
CA GLN A 118 -12.52 -22.51 -32.60
C GLN A 118 -11.98 -21.18 -32.07
N GLY A 119 -10.66 -21.07 -31.85
CA GLY A 119 -10.00 -19.85 -31.39
C GLY A 119 -8.76 -20.12 -30.56
N ILE A 120 -8.47 -19.21 -29.63
CA ILE A 120 -7.37 -19.32 -28.68
C ILE A 120 -7.93 -19.70 -27.32
N LEU A 121 -7.52 -20.84 -26.79
CA LEU A 121 -7.72 -21.21 -25.40
C LEU A 121 -6.51 -20.76 -24.60
N MET A 122 -6.72 -19.95 -23.57
CA MET A 122 -5.68 -19.61 -22.61
C MET A 122 -5.81 -20.57 -21.43
N ASP A 123 -4.81 -21.43 -21.25
CA ASP A 123 -4.81 -22.49 -20.25
C ASP A 123 -4.36 -21.95 -18.88
N SER A 124 -3.30 -21.14 -18.87
CA SER A 124 -2.81 -20.48 -17.66
C SER A 124 -2.36 -19.06 -17.93
N ILE A 125 -2.74 -18.17 -17.00
CA ILE A 125 -2.25 -16.79 -16.92
C ILE A 125 -1.72 -16.58 -15.51
N SER A 126 -0.49 -16.12 -15.38
CA SER A 126 0.08 -15.74 -14.09
C SER A 126 0.73 -14.36 -14.14
N PHE A 127 0.65 -13.64 -13.02
CA PHE A 127 1.34 -12.38 -12.80
C PHE A 127 2.05 -12.44 -11.46
N VAL A 128 3.32 -12.07 -11.43
CA VAL A 128 4.13 -11.97 -10.22
C VAL A 128 4.26 -10.50 -9.86
N ASN A 129 3.98 -10.16 -8.62
CA ASN A 129 4.16 -8.81 -8.11
C ASN A 129 4.95 -8.86 -6.79
N ASP A 130 6.01 -8.05 -6.70
CA ASP A 130 6.82 -7.88 -5.49
C ASP A 130 6.71 -6.41 -5.04
N ILE A 131 5.82 -6.19 -4.08
CA ILE A 131 5.56 -4.90 -3.44
C ILE A 131 6.17 -4.92 -2.04
N ARG A 132 7.04 -3.95 -1.75
CA ARG A 132 7.60 -3.75 -0.42
C ARG A 132 7.01 -2.49 0.21
N ILE A 133 6.31 -2.68 1.32
CA ILE A 133 5.72 -1.59 2.11
C ILE A 133 6.61 -1.35 3.33
N THR A 134 7.13 -0.12 3.45
CA THR A 134 8.01 0.29 4.55
C THR A 134 7.36 1.44 5.32
N LEU A 135 7.17 1.25 6.63
CA LEU A 135 6.71 2.32 7.51
C LEU A 135 7.92 2.87 8.26
N GLY A 136 8.12 4.17 8.20
CA GLY A 136 9.31 4.79 8.77
C GLY A 136 9.15 6.27 9.08
N TYR A 137 10.28 6.87 9.41
CA TYR A 137 10.38 8.28 9.76
C TYR A 137 11.40 8.94 8.84
N LYS A 138 11.00 10.01 8.15
CA LYS A 138 11.85 10.78 7.27
C LYS A 138 12.24 12.10 7.91
N LYS A 139 13.51 12.46 7.76
CA LYS A 139 14.01 13.79 8.17
C LYS A 139 13.42 14.86 7.24
N GLN A 140 13.06 16.01 7.80
CA GLN A 140 12.57 17.15 7.03
C GLN A 140 13.73 17.79 6.24
N PRO A 141 13.70 17.81 4.90
CA PRO A 141 14.83 18.28 4.11
C PRO A 141 15.07 19.80 4.16
N PHE A 142 14.11 20.59 4.66
CA PHE A 142 14.15 22.06 4.61
C PHE A 142 14.33 22.79 5.95
N ILE A 143 14.39 22.08 7.08
CA ILE A 143 14.58 22.71 8.40
C ILE A 143 15.90 22.25 8.99
N LYS A 144 16.87 23.16 9.06
CA LYS A 144 18.21 22.95 9.66
C LYS A 144 18.17 22.68 11.18
N ASP A 145 17.00 22.74 11.82
CA ASP A 145 16.87 22.54 13.26
C ASP A 145 16.98 21.06 13.65
N LEU A 146 17.98 20.78 14.47
CA LEU A 146 18.25 19.50 15.15
C LEU A 146 17.06 18.99 15.99
N PHE A 147 16.07 19.86 16.27
CA PHE A 147 14.88 19.57 17.08
C PHE A 147 13.59 19.32 16.26
N SER A 148 13.68 19.31 14.94
CA SER A 148 12.51 19.08 14.08
C SER A 148 12.00 17.64 14.23
N LYS A 149 10.71 17.47 14.50
CA LYS A 149 10.11 16.14 14.61
C LYS A 149 10.13 15.45 13.25
N PRO A 150 10.60 14.19 13.16
CA PRO A 150 10.60 13.47 11.90
C PRO A 150 9.17 13.25 11.40
N ILE A 151 9.01 13.21 10.07
CA ILE A 151 7.71 12.98 9.44
C ILE A 151 7.51 11.47 9.31
N PRO A 152 6.42 10.91 9.85
CA PRO A 152 6.09 9.51 9.65
C PRO A 152 5.62 9.30 8.20
N ILE A 153 6.20 8.33 7.50
CA ILE A 153 5.97 8.05 6.08
C ILE A 153 5.71 6.58 5.82
N VAL A 154 4.99 6.30 4.74
CA VAL A 154 4.83 4.97 4.14
C VAL A 154 5.46 5.03 2.76
N ASP A 155 6.42 4.15 2.52
CA ASP A 155 7.04 3.94 1.23
C ASP A 155 6.53 2.62 0.65
N VAL A 156 6.06 2.66 -0.59
CA VAL A 156 5.63 1.49 -1.36
C VAL A 156 6.52 1.37 -2.58
N LEU A 157 7.44 0.40 -2.53
CA LEU A 157 8.34 0.08 -3.63
C LEU A 157 7.75 -1.07 -4.44
N ASN A 158 7.51 -0.84 -5.72
CA ASN A 158 7.08 -1.87 -6.64
C ASN A 158 8.22 -2.27 -7.57
N GLN A 159 8.50 -3.57 -7.65
CA GLN A 159 9.56 -4.09 -8.52
C GLN A 159 9.09 -4.51 -9.91
N ASN A 160 7.79 -4.76 -10.09
CA ASN A 160 7.25 -5.19 -11.39
C ASN A 160 7.04 -3.96 -12.30
N PRO A 161 7.75 -3.84 -13.43
CA PRO A 161 7.68 -2.68 -14.33
C PRO A 161 6.34 -2.58 -15.08
N TYR A 162 5.57 -3.66 -15.14
CA TYR A 162 4.24 -3.70 -15.75
C TYR A 162 3.13 -3.35 -14.77
N THR A 163 3.48 -3.10 -13.51
CA THR A 163 2.51 -2.73 -12.49
C THR A 163 2.78 -1.31 -12.03
N GLU A 164 1.73 -0.52 -11.88
CA GLU A 164 1.78 0.82 -11.28
C GLU A 164 0.90 0.88 -10.04
N VAL A 165 1.28 1.71 -9.06
CA VAL A 165 0.40 2.03 -7.93
C VAL A 165 -0.58 3.11 -8.40
N THR A 166 -1.87 2.80 -8.32
CA THR A 166 -2.97 3.72 -8.70
C THR A 166 -3.72 4.28 -7.49
N GLY A 167 -3.47 3.72 -6.30
CA GLY A 167 -4.02 4.24 -5.05
C GLY A 167 -3.21 3.77 -3.86
N LEU A 168 -3.00 4.67 -2.89
CA LEU A 168 -2.28 4.38 -1.67
C LEU A 168 -3.01 4.99 -0.48
N GLN A 169 -3.40 4.14 0.46
CA GLN A 169 -4.04 4.55 1.69
C GLN A 169 -3.35 3.96 2.91
N ASN A 170 -3.16 4.77 3.95
CA ASN A 170 -2.59 4.26 5.18
C ASN A 170 -3.22 4.91 6.41
N VAL A 171 -3.21 4.18 7.52
CA VAL A 171 -3.55 4.69 8.85
C VAL A 171 -2.72 4.00 9.93
N VAL A 172 -2.25 4.78 10.89
CA VAL A 172 -1.63 4.30 12.13
C VAL A 172 -2.52 4.63 13.30
N ILE A 173 -2.77 3.63 14.14
CA ILE A 173 -3.72 3.72 15.25
C ILE A 173 -3.00 4.23 16.49
N GLU A 174 -3.41 5.42 16.95
CA GLU A 174 -2.96 5.97 18.23
C GLU A 174 -3.89 5.51 19.36
N GLU A 175 -3.32 4.88 20.39
CA GLU A 175 -4.08 4.51 21.58
C GLU A 175 -4.43 5.75 22.42
N ARG A 176 -5.71 5.93 22.73
CA ARG A 176 -6.13 6.99 23.66
C ARG A 176 -5.57 6.70 25.05
N LYS A 177 -4.78 7.62 25.59
CA LYS A 177 -4.32 7.55 26.98
C LYS A 177 -5.53 7.48 27.90
N LYS A 178 -5.61 6.38 28.66
CA LYS A 178 -6.65 6.18 29.67
C LYS A 178 -6.62 7.33 30.67
N PHE A 179 -7.79 7.72 31.21
CA PHE A 179 -7.95 8.93 32.02
C PHE A 179 -6.99 8.95 33.24
N TYR A 180 -6.72 7.78 33.83
CA TYR A 180 -5.84 7.60 34.97
C TYR A 180 -4.34 7.63 34.64
N HIS A 181 -3.96 7.74 33.36
CA HIS A 181 -2.58 8.01 32.94
C HIS A 181 -2.36 9.48 32.58
N LYS A 182 -3.39 10.33 32.69
CA LYS A 182 -3.27 11.77 32.49
C LYS A 182 -2.66 12.39 33.76
N LYS A 183 -1.59 13.18 33.62
CA LYS A 183 -0.92 13.86 34.77
C LYS A 183 -1.90 14.65 35.66
N GLY A 184 -2.93 15.25 35.06
CA GLY A 184 -3.98 15.98 35.79
C GLY A 184 -4.87 15.10 36.67
N PHE A 185 -5.06 13.81 36.32
CA PHE A 185 -5.82 12.88 37.18
C PHE A 185 -5.08 12.64 38.50
N TRP A 186 -3.78 12.36 38.44
CA TRP A 186 -2.96 12.20 39.63
C TRP A 186 -2.79 13.48 40.43
N ALA A 187 -2.75 14.65 39.77
CA ALA A 187 -2.79 15.93 40.46
C ALA A 187 -4.10 16.12 41.25
N GLY A 188 -5.25 15.74 40.68
CA GLY A 188 -6.54 15.78 41.37
C GLY A 188 -6.65 14.78 42.53
N VAL A 189 -6.17 13.55 42.33
CA VAL A 189 -6.10 12.53 43.40
C VAL A 189 -5.18 12.99 44.53
N GLY A 190 -4.02 13.58 44.21
CA GLY A 190 -3.10 14.14 45.20
C GLY A 190 -3.71 15.30 45.98
N PHE A 191 -4.49 16.17 45.32
CA PHE A 191 -5.18 17.28 45.97
C PHE A 191 -6.27 16.80 46.94
N VAL A 192 -7.14 15.87 46.51
CA VAL A 192 -8.20 15.31 47.35
C VAL A 192 -7.63 14.49 48.51
N GLY A 193 -6.61 13.66 48.24
CA GLY A 193 -5.93 12.90 49.28
C GLY A 193 -5.21 13.79 50.29
N GLY A 194 -4.58 14.87 49.83
CA GLY A 194 -3.92 15.86 50.70
C GLY A 194 -4.91 16.59 51.61
N ILE A 195 -6.09 16.98 51.09
CA ILE A 195 -7.15 17.58 51.90
C ILE A 195 -7.65 16.58 52.95
N PHE A 196 -7.89 15.32 52.56
CA PHE A 196 -8.41 14.30 53.46
C PHE A 196 -7.45 14.00 54.64
N VAL A 197 -6.14 13.90 54.35
CA VAL A 197 -5.10 13.72 55.37
C VAL A 197 -4.99 14.95 56.26
N ALA A 198 -5.07 16.16 55.70
CA ALA A 198 -5.03 17.39 56.48
C ALA A 198 -6.25 17.56 57.42
N THR A 199 -7.42 17.04 57.05
CA THR A 199 -8.62 17.05 57.90
C THR A 199 -8.63 15.99 59.01
N GLN A 200 -7.83 14.92 58.89
CA GLN A 200 -7.68 13.88 59.93
C GLN A 200 -6.56 14.18 60.93
N LEU A 201 -5.68 15.13 60.62
CA LEU A 201 -4.57 15.60 61.47
C LEU A 201 -4.92 16.86 62.28
N LYS A 202 -6.20 17.28 62.28
CA LYS A 202 -6.76 18.32 63.14
C LYS A 202 -7.71 17.68 64.15
#